data_AF-A0A2N2G1P8-F1
#
_entry.id   AF-A0A2N2G1P8-F1
#
_cell.length_a   1.000
_cell.length_b   1.000
_cell.length_c   1.000
_cell.angle_alpha   90.00
_cell.angle_beta   90.00
_cell.angle_gamma   90.00
#
_symmetry.space_group_name_H-M   'P 1'
#
loop_
_entity.id
_entity.type
_entity.pdbx_description
1 polymer ?
#
loop_
_entity_poly.entity_id
_entity_poly.type
_entity_poly.pdbx_seq_one_letter_code
_entity_poly.pdbx_strand_id
1 'polypeptide(L)'
;MLQPHQEGKIDVVIGLEGMDYITAGELDILEFLYLFGARHASLTWNNDNYLGGGAKGDADYGLTPTGRLVISRMEDLGMLV
;
A
#
# COMPACT_ATOMS: atom_id res chain seq x y z
N MET A 1 7.31 12.19 10.36
CA MET A 1 8.64 11.55 10.41
C MET A 1 8.61 10.42 11.43
N LEU A 2 9.38 9.35 11.20
CA LEU A 2 9.61 8.31 12.21
C LEU A 2 10.37 8.91 13.40
N GLN A 3 10.10 8.41 14.59
CA GLN A 3 10.86 8.79 15.77
C GLN A 3 12.20 8.06 15.79
N PRO A 4 13.26 8.66 16.36
CA PRO A 4 14.52 7.95 16.58
C PRO A 4 14.33 6.73 17.48
N HIS A 5 15.10 5.68 17.21
CA HIS A 5 15.18 4.51 18.07
C HIS A 5 15.49 4.90 19.52
N GLN A 6 14.80 4.27 20.46
CA GLN A 6 15.03 4.44 21.89
C GLN A 6 15.58 3.15 22.49
N GLU A 7 16.68 3.25 23.24
CA GLU A 7 17.31 2.11 23.89
C GLU A 7 16.29 1.34 24.75
N GLY A 8 16.29 0.01 24.59
CA GLY A 8 15.35 -0.88 25.27
C GLY A 8 13.94 -0.93 24.68
N LYS A 9 13.68 -0.29 23.53
CA LYS A 9 12.41 -0.40 22.79
C LYS A 9 12.57 -1.13 21.46
N ILE A 10 11.45 -1.64 20.93
CA ILE A 10 11.36 -2.19 19.57
C ILE A 10 10.61 -1.18 18.71
N ASP A 11 11.21 -0.80 17.59
CA ASP A 11 10.55 0.06 16.61
C ASP A 11 9.61 -0.77 15.73
N VAL A 12 8.41 -0.25 15.50
CA VAL A 12 7.37 -0.90 14.71
C VAL A 12 6.98 0.01 13.57
N VAL A 13 6.94 -0.55 12.35
CA VAL A 13 6.39 0.11 11.17
C VAL A 13 5.14 -0.64 10.75
N ILE A 14 4.03 0.10 10.58
CA ILE A 14 2.78 -0.48 10.10
C ILE A 14 2.88 -0.63 8.58
N GLY A 15 2.86 -1.89 8.14
CA GLY A 15 2.78 -2.29 6.75
C GLY A 15 1.43 -2.90 6.43
N LEU A 16 0.99 -2.74 5.18
CA LEU A 16 -0.22 -3.33 4.65
C LEU A 16 0.16 -4.32 3.54
N GLU A 17 -0.42 -5.51 3.54
CA GLU A 17 -0.14 -6.53 2.52
C GLU A 17 -1.42 -6.83 1.75
N GLY A 18 -1.45 -6.44 0.47
CA GLY A 18 -2.64 -6.52 -0.37
C GLY A 18 -3.65 -5.42 -0.06
N MET A 19 -3.94 -4.59 -1.06
CA MET A 19 -4.91 -3.49 -0.97
C MET A 19 -6.20 -3.81 -1.71
N ASP A 20 -6.65 -5.06 -1.62
CA ASP A 20 -7.82 -5.61 -2.33
C ASP A 20 -9.13 -4.89 -1.95
N TYR A 21 -9.14 -4.20 -0.81
CA TYR A 21 -10.25 -3.37 -0.32
C TYR A 21 -10.35 -2.01 -1.05
N ILE A 22 -9.37 -1.62 -1.87
CA ILE A 22 -9.46 -0.40 -2.68
C ILE A 22 -10.21 -0.74 -3.96
N THR A 23 -11.47 -0.31 -4.04
CA THR A 23 -12.28 -0.43 -5.25
C THR A 23 -12.58 0.95 -5.87
N ALA A 24 -13.40 0.98 -6.93
CA ALA A 24 -13.75 2.23 -7.60
C ALA A 24 -14.45 3.20 -6.62
N GLY A 25 -13.81 4.36 -6.39
CA GLY A 25 -14.35 5.41 -5.52
C GLY A 25 -13.87 5.37 -4.06
N GLU A 26 -13.02 4.40 -3.69
CA GLU A 26 -12.56 4.22 -2.30
C GLU A 26 -11.10 4.66 -2.08
N LEU A 27 -10.55 5.53 -2.95
CA LEU A 27 -9.14 5.94 -2.89
C LEU A 27 -8.78 6.68 -1.59
N ASP A 28 -9.75 7.34 -0.97
CA ASP A 28 -9.56 8.08 0.28
C ASP A 28 -9.14 7.18 1.46
N ILE A 29 -9.37 5.86 1.36
CA ILE A 29 -8.94 4.92 2.41
C ILE A 29 -7.42 4.88 2.56
N LEU A 30 -6.65 5.15 1.49
CA LEU A 30 -5.19 5.23 1.56
C LEU A 30 -4.75 6.37 2.48
N GLU A 31 -5.36 7.55 2.34
CA GLU A 31 -5.11 8.70 3.21
C GLU A 31 -5.45 8.40 4.66
N PHE A 32 -6.60 7.77 4.88
CA PHE A 32 -7.03 7.36 6.20
C PHE A 32 -6.00 6.42 6.86
N LEU A 33 -5.53 5.41 6.13
CA LEU A 33 -4.54 4.44 6.64
C LEU A 33 -3.18 5.10 6.87
N TYR A 34 -2.78 6.04 6.03
CA TYR A 34 -1.58 6.85 6.25
C TYR A 34 -1.67 7.68 7.54
N LEU A 35 -2.79 8.36 7.76
CA LEU A 35 -3.04 9.12 8.99
C LEU A 35 -3.11 8.21 10.22
N PHE A 36 -3.61 6.98 10.07
CA PHE A 36 -3.62 5.97 11.11
C PHE A 36 -2.21 5.46 11.48
N GLY A 37 -1.24 5.58 10.57
CA GLY A 37 0.18 5.29 10.85
C GLY A 37 0.85 4.33 9.86
N ALA A 38 0.15 3.85 8.84
CA ALA A 38 0.75 3.03 7.79
C ALA A 38 1.86 3.80 7.04
N ARG A 39 3.00 3.16 6.82
CA ARG A 39 4.14 3.75 6.08
C ARG A 39 4.66 2.86 4.97
N HIS A 40 4.06 1.69 4.80
CA HIS A 40 4.37 0.73 3.74
C HIS A 40 3.08 0.04 3.30
N ALA A 41 2.93 -0.22 2.00
CA ALA A 41 1.89 -1.13 1.52
C ALA A 41 2.34 -1.85 0.25
N SER A 42 1.97 -3.13 0.10
CA SER A 42 2.00 -3.81 -1.19
C SER A 42 0.63 -3.71 -1.87
N LEU A 43 0.61 -3.45 -3.19
CA LEU A 43 -0.65 -3.33 -3.93
C LEU A 43 -1.44 -4.63 -3.91
N THR A 44 -0.75 -5.74 -4.10
CA THR A 44 -1.33 -7.08 -4.22
C THR A 44 -0.70 -8.02 -3.22
N TRP A 45 -1.35 -9.17 -3.04
CA TRP A 45 -0.78 -10.33 -2.38
C TRP A 45 -0.65 -11.47 -3.40
N ASN A 46 -1.40 -12.55 -3.22
CA ASN A 46 -1.42 -13.67 -4.15
C ASN A 46 -2.43 -13.48 -5.29
N ASN A 47 -3.54 -12.77 -5.06
CA ASN A 47 -4.60 -12.64 -6.04
C ASN A 47 -4.47 -11.33 -6.81
N ASP A 48 -4.98 -11.32 -8.04
CA ASP A 48 -5.23 -10.11 -8.79
C ASP A 48 -6.30 -9.27 -8.08
N ASN A 49 -6.14 -7.95 -8.14
CA ASN A 49 -7.12 -7.02 -7.61
C ASN A 49 -7.31 -5.81 -8.53
N TYR A 50 -8.06 -4.82 -8.05
CA TYR A 50 -8.37 -3.62 -8.81
C TYR A 50 -7.12 -2.77 -9.16
N LEU A 51 -6.02 -2.97 -8.45
CA LEU A 51 -4.78 -2.21 -8.58
C LEU A 51 -3.75 -2.93 -9.47
N GLY A 52 -3.75 -4.26 -9.52
CA GLY A 52 -2.86 -5.00 -10.42
C GLY A 52 -2.81 -6.50 -10.18
N GLY A 53 -1.77 -7.11 -10.74
CA GLY A 53 -1.48 -8.54 -10.67
C GLY A 53 -0.93 -9.03 -9.33
N GLY A 54 -1.47 -10.14 -8.85
CA GLY A 54 -0.97 -10.86 -7.68
C GLY A 54 0.05 -11.95 -8.04
N ALA A 55 0.82 -12.42 -7.05
CA ALA A 55 1.86 -13.42 -7.28
C ALA A 55 1.36 -14.78 -7.82
N LYS A 56 0.07 -15.09 -7.62
CA LYS A 56 -0.62 -16.29 -8.12
C LYS A 56 -1.77 -15.96 -9.07
N GLY A 57 -1.84 -14.71 -9.52
CA GLY A 57 -2.83 -14.25 -10.47
C GLY A 57 -2.43 -14.50 -11.92
N ASP A 58 -3.11 -13.83 -12.84
CA ASP A 58 -2.78 -13.86 -14.26
C ASP A 58 -1.44 -13.16 -14.51
N ALA A 59 -0.49 -13.89 -15.11
CA ALA A 59 0.85 -13.39 -15.39
C ALA A 59 0.87 -12.20 -16.39
N ASP A 60 -0.19 -12.07 -17.20
CA ASP A 60 -0.34 -10.96 -18.14
C ASP A 60 -1.09 -9.76 -17.51
N TYR A 61 -1.62 -9.93 -16.29
CA TYR A 61 -2.34 -8.88 -15.59
C TYR A 61 -1.38 -8.01 -14.77
N GLY A 62 -0.81 -7.00 -15.44
CA GLY A 62 0.11 -6.04 -14.83
C GLY A 62 -0.58 -4.96 -13.97
N LEU A 63 0.15 -3.88 -13.71
CA LEU A 63 -0.35 -2.73 -12.98
C LEU A 63 -1.49 -2.04 -13.74
N THR A 64 -2.63 -1.80 -13.08
CA THR A 64 -3.76 -1.10 -13.70
C THR A 64 -3.51 0.42 -13.75
N PRO A 65 -4.29 1.20 -14.54
CA PRO A 65 -4.25 2.65 -14.46
C PRO A 65 -4.52 3.17 -13.04
N THR A 66 -5.46 2.56 -12.31
CA THR A 66 -5.74 2.90 -10.91
C THR A 66 -4.56 2.55 -10.01
N GLY A 67 -3.93 1.38 -10.20
CA GLY A 67 -2.73 1.00 -9.47
C GLY A 67 -1.60 2.02 -9.62
N ARG A 68 -1.39 2.56 -10.83
CA ARG A 68 -0.43 3.66 -11.07
C ARG A 68 -0.76 4.92 -10.28
N LEU A 69 -2.04 5.29 -10.20
CA LEU A 69 -2.48 6.45 -9.41
C LEU A 69 -2.26 6.23 -7.91
N VAL A 70 -2.55 5.03 -7.41
CA VAL A 70 -2.30 4.66 -6.01
C VAL A 70 -0.81 4.71 -5.69
N ILE A 71 0.06 4.16 -6.55
CA ILE A 71 1.52 4.24 -6.38
C ILE A 71 1.98 5.70 -6.33
N SER A 72 1.57 6.52 -7.30
CA SER A 72 1.93 7.95 -7.32
C SER A 72 1.48 8.65 -6.04
N ARG A 73 0.30 8.29 -5.51
CA ARG A 73 -0.18 8.88 -4.25
C ARG A 73 0.60 8.40 -3.04
N MET A 74 1.00 7.12 -3.00
CA MET A 74 1.88 6.59 -1.96
C MET A 74 3.23 7.30 -1.96
N GLU A 75 3.80 7.58 -3.13
CA GLU A 75 5.03 8.37 -3.29
C GLU A 75 4.86 9.79 -2.75
N ASP A 76 3.76 10.48 -3.10
CA ASP A 76 3.43 11.83 -2.57
C ASP A 76 3.32 11.86 -1.04
N LEU A 77 2.77 10.79 -0.44
CA LEU A 77 2.64 10.62 1.01
C LEU A 77 3.97 10.24 1.70
N GLY A 78 4.97 9.82 0.94
CA GLY A 78 6.22 9.27 1.45
C GLY A 78 6.07 7.87 2.06
N MET A 79 5.19 7.05 1.49
CA MET A 79 5.05 5.63 1.83
C MET A 79 6.00 4.77 0.99
N LEU A 80 6.46 3.66 1.57
CA LEU A 80 7.15 2.60 0.85
C LEU A 80 6.14 1.78 0.04
N VAL A 81 6.47 1.54 -1.23
CA VAL A 81 5.74 0.67 -2.19
C VAL A 81 6.55 -0.59 -2.42
#